data_AF-A0A0N0NFA8-F1
#
_entry.id   AF-A0A0N0NFA8-F1
#
_cell.length_a   1.000
_cell.length_b   1.000
_cell.length_c   1.000
_cell.angle_alpha   90.00
_cell.angle_beta   90.00
_cell.angle_gamma   90.00
#
_symmetry.space_group_name_H-M   'P 1'
#
loop_
_entity.id
_entity.type
_entity.pdbx_description
1 polymer ?
#
loop_
_entity_poly.entity_id
_entity_poly.type
_entity_poly.pdbx_seq_one_letter_code
_entity_poly.pdbx_strand_id
1 'polypeptide(L)'
;MSQPAPVRSRPLVRGLAPRFALLIGDPRVASALQVSCVEDAIDVHYPESDISCRLLLQRATGHLLCAFSVTHLALDGSAEERHRMDLTLDGPLGSAAQREAILDRIYAFRCAATASRVRAATRIVGRASRPHSHSYLTAA
;
A
#
# COMPACT_ATOMS: atom_id res chain seq x y z
N MET A 1 7.97 -33.91 -39.52
CA MET A 1 8.55 -33.33 -38.29
C MET A 1 7.91 -31.97 -38.11
N SER A 2 7.06 -31.82 -37.11
CA SER A 2 6.17 -30.67 -36.92
C SER A 2 6.93 -29.48 -36.33
N GLN A 3 6.84 -28.32 -37.00
CA GLN A 3 7.29 -27.03 -36.46
C GLN A 3 6.46 -26.69 -35.20
N PRO A 4 7.07 -26.27 -34.09
CA PRO A 4 6.32 -25.72 -32.97
C PRO A 4 5.70 -24.38 -33.41
N ALA A 5 4.38 -24.27 -33.27
CA ALA A 5 3.64 -23.06 -33.58
C ALA A 5 4.16 -21.88 -32.74
N PRO A 6 4.26 -20.66 -33.31
CA PRO A 6 4.67 -19.49 -32.56
C PRO A 6 3.62 -19.18 -31.49
N VAL A 7 4.03 -19.27 -30.22
CA VAL A 7 3.25 -18.78 -29.07
C VAL A 7 3.10 -17.27 -29.25
N ARG A 8 1.97 -16.85 -29.84
CA ARG A 8 1.60 -15.43 -29.93
C ARG A 8 1.40 -14.90 -28.51
N SER A 9 2.44 -14.28 -27.96
CA SER A 9 2.38 -13.48 -26.74
C SER A 9 1.44 -12.29 -26.98
N ARG A 10 0.15 -12.49 -26.71
CA ARG A 10 -0.86 -11.43 -26.84
C ARG A 10 -0.50 -10.26 -25.91
N PRO A 11 -0.54 -9.00 -26.37
CA PRO A 11 0.04 -7.85 -25.68
C PRO A 11 -0.69 -7.58 -24.36
N LEU A 12 0.00 -7.70 -23.21
CA LEU A 12 -0.52 -7.32 -21.88
C LEU A 12 -1.40 -6.06 -22.02
N VAL A 13 -2.63 -6.08 -21.48
CA VAL A 13 -3.48 -4.89 -21.53
C VAL A 13 -2.78 -3.84 -20.68
N ARG A 14 -2.18 -2.84 -21.35
CA ARG A 14 -1.46 -1.73 -20.73
C ARG A 14 -2.41 -0.57 -20.49
N GLY A 15 -2.05 0.31 -19.55
CA GLY A 15 -2.81 1.52 -19.28
C GLY A 15 -4.06 1.24 -18.45
N LEU A 16 -4.00 0.30 -17.51
CA LEU A 16 -5.09 0.03 -16.58
C LEU A 16 -5.24 1.17 -15.57
N ALA A 17 -4.15 1.72 -15.03
CA ALA A 17 -4.17 2.71 -13.95
C ALA A 17 -4.87 4.04 -14.32
N PRO A 18 -4.71 4.61 -15.53
CA PRO A 18 -5.45 5.80 -15.93
C PRO A 18 -6.98 5.68 -15.80
N ARG A 19 -7.54 4.46 -15.89
CA ARG A 19 -8.98 4.20 -15.70
C ARG A 19 -9.45 4.45 -14.27
N PHE A 20 -8.50 4.52 -13.34
CA PHE A 20 -8.71 4.72 -11.93
C PHE A 20 -8.37 6.14 -11.47
N ALA A 21 -7.93 7.04 -12.36
CA ALA A 21 -7.44 8.39 -12.02
C ALA A 21 -8.42 9.24 -11.20
N LEU A 22 -9.73 8.97 -11.25
CA LEU A 22 -10.71 9.62 -10.38
C LEU A 22 -10.46 9.41 -8.88
N LEU A 23 -9.71 8.38 -8.49
CA LEU A 23 -9.31 8.16 -7.10
C LEU A 23 -8.42 9.29 -6.54
N ILE A 24 -7.72 10.03 -7.40
CA ILE A 24 -6.82 11.12 -6.98
C ILE A 24 -7.60 12.23 -6.25
N GLY A 25 -8.88 12.43 -6.61
CA GLY A 25 -9.75 13.40 -5.95
C GLY A 25 -10.46 12.89 -4.70
N ASP A 26 -10.23 11.64 -4.26
CA ASP A 26 -10.94 11.07 -3.13
C ASP A 26 -10.42 11.61 -1.78
N PRO A 27 -11.29 11.99 -0.83
CA PRO A 27 -10.88 12.49 0.48
C PRO A 27 -9.94 11.57 1.27
N ARG A 28 -10.02 10.25 1.06
CA ARG A 28 -9.16 9.27 1.77
C ARG A 28 -7.69 9.38 1.38
N VAL A 29 -7.40 9.86 0.16
CA VAL A 29 -6.05 10.07 -0.36
C VAL A 29 -5.64 11.54 -0.39
N ALA A 30 -6.52 12.46 0.01
CA ALA A 30 -6.28 13.91 -0.06
C ALA A 30 -5.07 14.40 0.75
N SER A 31 -4.66 13.66 1.79
CA SER A 31 -3.47 13.98 2.58
C SER A 31 -2.21 13.28 2.09
N ALA A 32 -2.27 12.54 0.98
CA ALA A 32 -1.08 12.00 0.35
C ALA A 32 -0.20 13.15 -0.16
N LEU A 33 1.11 13.01 -0.03
CA LEU A 33 2.09 13.91 -0.63
C LEU A 33 2.04 13.81 -2.15
N GLN A 34 1.76 12.62 -2.66
CA GLN A 34 1.65 12.35 -4.08
C GLN A 34 0.72 11.17 -4.32
N VAL A 35 -0.10 11.29 -5.36
CA VAL A 35 -0.90 10.19 -5.92
C VAL A 35 -0.60 10.14 -7.41
N SER A 36 -0.27 8.97 -7.92
CA SER A 36 -0.02 8.76 -9.35
C SER A 36 -0.75 7.53 -9.87
N CYS A 37 -1.21 7.61 -11.12
CA CYS A 37 -1.89 6.53 -11.84
C CYS A 37 -1.25 6.43 -13.21
N VAL A 38 -0.16 5.66 -13.30
CA VAL A 38 0.70 5.60 -14.49
C VAL A 38 0.77 4.17 -14.98
N GLU A 39 0.58 3.97 -16.29
CA GLU A 39 0.57 2.65 -16.93
C GLU A 39 -0.41 1.69 -16.23
N ASP A 40 0.12 0.73 -15.47
CA ASP A 40 -0.61 -0.31 -14.75
C ASP A 40 -0.34 -0.23 -13.24
N ALA A 41 0.10 0.93 -12.74
CA ALA A 41 0.39 1.15 -11.32
C ALA A 41 -0.36 2.36 -10.76
N ILE A 42 -0.91 2.19 -9.56
CA ILE A 42 -1.39 3.27 -8.71
C ILE A 42 -0.41 3.40 -7.55
N ASP A 43 0.26 4.53 -7.44
CA ASP A 43 1.22 4.79 -6.38
C ASP A 43 0.72 5.94 -5.51
N VAL A 44 0.77 5.74 -4.19
CA VAL A 44 0.30 6.70 -3.19
C VAL A 44 1.37 6.86 -2.12
N HIS A 45 1.86 8.08 -1.97
CA HIS A 45 2.92 8.43 -1.03
C HIS A 45 2.36 9.25 0.12
N TYR A 46 2.46 8.72 1.33
CA TYR A 46 2.13 9.41 2.58
C TYR A 46 3.40 9.67 3.38
N PRO A 47 3.40 10.62 4.31
CA PRO A 47 4.53 10.83 5.23
C PRO A 47 4.91 9.57 6.03
N GLU A 48 3.93 8.70 6.32
CA GLU A 48 4.09 7.46 7.08
C GLU A 48 4.25 6.20 6.23
N SER A 49 3.98 6.24 4.92
CA SER A 49 4.00 5.03 4.09
C SER A 49 4.04 5.29 2.59
N ASP A 50 4.70 4.40 1.86
CA ASP A 50 4.59 4.27 0.42
C ASP A 50 3.71 3.07 0.05
N ILE A 51 2.69 3.30 -0.77
CA ILE A 51 1.76 2.26 -1.23
C ILE A 51 1.83 2.19 -2.75
N SER A 52 2.16 1.02 -3.29
CA SER A 52 2.12 0.73 -4.73
C SER A 52 1.11 -0.37 -4.99
N CYS A 53 0.18 -0.14 -5.92
CA CYS A 53 -0.81 -1.10 -6.36
C CYS A 53 -0.61 -1.38 -7.86
N ARG A 54 -0.08 -2.56 -8.18
CA ARG A 54 0.07 -3.05 -9.55
C ARG A 54 -1.23 -3.70 -10.00
N LEU A 55 -1.74 -3.26 -11.15
CA LEU A 55 -2.96 -3.73 -11.77
C LEU A 55 -2.64 -4.75 -12.86
N LEU A 56 -3.25 -5.93 -12.78
CA LEU A 56 -3.00 -7.03 -13.70
C LEU A 56 -4.34 -7.61 -14.15
N LEU A 57 -4.63 -7.56 -15.44
CA LEU A 57 -5.84 -8.19 -15.99
C LEU A 57 -5.61 -9.71 -16.16
N GLN A 58 -6.32 -10.51 -15.38
CA GLN A 58 -6.33 -11.97 -15.51
C GLN A 58 -7.20 -12.39 -16.68
N ARG A 59 -6.61 -12.57 -17.86
CA ARG A 59 -7.37 -12.86 -19.09
C ARG A 59 -8.23 -14.12 -19.07
N ALA A 60 -7.85 -15.12 -18.28
CA ALA A 60 -8.60 -16.38 -18.20
C ALA A 60 -9.96 -16.18 -17.55
N THR A 61 -10.06 -15.28 -16.57
CA THR A 61 -11.26 -15.02 -15.76
C THR A 61 -11.90 -13.67 -16.10
N GLY A 62 -11.15 -12.75 -16.69
CA GLY A 62 -11.56 -11.35 -16.88
C GLY A 62 -11.41 -10.49 -15.62
N HIS A 63 -10.92 -11.07 -14.52
CA HIS A 63 -10.82 -10.38 -13.23
C HIS A 63 -9.60 -9.45 -13.20
N LEU A 64 -9.69 -8.40 -12.38
CA LEU A 64 -8.60 -7.49 -12.12
C LEU A 64 -7.87 -7.88 -10.84
N LEU A 65 -6.62 -8.28 -10.96
CA LEU A 65 -5.73 -8.48 -9.82
C LEU A 65 -5.07 -7.15 -9.45
N CYS A 66 -5.22 -6.76 -8.19
CA CYS A 66 -4.58 -5.60 -7.57
C CYS A 66 -3.52 -6.11 -6.58
N ALA A 67 -2.26 -6.07 -6.98
CA ALA A 67 -1.12 -6.48 -6.17
C ALA A 67 -0.55 -5.28 -5.42
N PHE A 68 -0.83 -5.20 -4.12
CA PHE A 68 -0.37 -4.14 -3.23
C PHE A 68 0.99 -4.48 -2.63
N SER A 69 1.90 -3.51 -2.66
CA SER A 69 3.13 -3.46 -1.88
C SER A 69 3.10 -2.20 -1.04
N VAL A 70 3.23 -2.34 0.28
CA VAL A 70 3.21 -1.22 1.22
C VAL A 70 4.51 -1.20 1.99
N THR A 71 5.10 -0.03 2.14
CA THR A 71 6.29 0.20 2.96
C THR A 71 5.92 1.20 4.03
N HIS A 72 6.02 0.82 5.31
CA HIS A 72 5.93 1.75 6.43
C HIS A 72 7.25 2.50 6.56
N LEU A 73 7.16 3.81 6.78
CA LEU A 73 8.31 4.70 6.89
C LEU A 73 8.51 5.17 8.33
N ALA A 74 9.76 5.16 8.77
CA ALA A 74 10.22 5.79 10.01
C ALA A 74 10.05 7.31 9.96
N LEU A 75 10.31 7.97 11.09
CA LEU A 75 10.28 9.44 11.19
C LEU A 75 11.29 10.13 10.27
N ASP A 76 12.42 9.48 10.00
CA ASP A 76 13.47 9.95 9.09
C ASP A 76 13.23 9.58 7.62
N GLY A 77 12.10 8.91 7.33
CA GLY A 77 11.75 8.45 5.98
C GLY A 77 12.42 7.14 5.58
N SER A 78 13.19 6.49 6.46
CA SER A 78 13.75 5.16 6.19
C SER A 78 12.66 4.08 6.22
N ALA A 79 12.85 3.00 5.45
CA ALA A 79 11.89 1.90 5.41
C ALA A 79 12.00 1.03 6.67
N GLU A 80 10.90 0.90 7.43
CA GLU A 80 10.86 0.05 8.64
C GLU A 80 10.27 -1.33 8.35
N GLU A 81 9.17 -1.37 7.60
CA GLU A 81 8.38 -2.59 7.44
C GLU A 81 7.77 -2.65 6.05
N ARG A 82 7.75 -3.84 5.45
CA ARG A 82 7.18 -4.04 4.12
C ARG A 82 6.11 -5.12 4.14
N HIS A 83 4.93 -4.78 3.62
CA HIS A 83 3.77 -5.64 3.51
C HIS A 83 3.41 -5.87 2.05
N ARG A 84 2.86 -7.05 1.75
CA ARG A 84 2.30 -7.36 0.43
C ARG A 84 0.92 -7.98 0.59
N MET A 85 0.03 -7.67 -0.35
CA MET A 85 -1.29 -8.27 -0.40
C MET A 85 -1.83 -8.23 -1.83
N ASP A 86 -2.47 -9.31 -2.24
CA ASP A 86 -3.15 -9.41 -3.52
C ASP A 86 -4.67 -9.37 -3.31
N LEU A 87 -5.37 -8.61 -4.14
CA LEU A 87 -6.83 -8.48 -4.14
C LEU A 87 -7.36 -8.72 -5.55
N THR A 88 -8.23 -9.71 -5.72
CA THR A 88 -8.91 -9.96 -7.00
C THR A 88 -10.25 -9.25 -7.00
N LEU A 89 -10.52 -8.47 -8.05
CA LEU A 89 -11.74 -7.71 -8.22
C LEU A 89 -12.49 -8.13 -9.48
N ASP A 90 -13.80 -8.25 -9.32
CA ASP A 90 -14.70 -8.62 -10.40
C ASP A 90 -15.34 -7.38 -11.04
N GLY A 91 -16.02 -7.59 -12.17
CA GLY A 91 -16.80 -6.55 -12.85
C GLY A 91 -16.01 -5.71 -13.85
N PRO A 92 -16.66 -4.66 -14.42
CA PRO A 92 -16.06 -3.84 -15.45
C PRO A 92 -14.83 -3.08 -14.94
N LEU A 93 -13.78 -3.05 -15.75
CA LEU A 93 -12.53 -2.36 -15.46
C LEU A 93 -12.74 -0.87 -15.23
N GLY A 94 -12.34 -0.39 -14.05
CA GLY A 94 -12.49 1.02 -13.65
C GLY A 94 -13.88 1.38 -13.13
N SER A 95 -14.73 0.38 -12.89
CA SER A 95 -16.05 0.58 -12.27
C SER A 95 -15.94 1.23 -10.88
N ALA A 96 -17.02 1.87 -10.45
CA ALA A 96 -17.08 2.49 -9.12
C ALA A 96 -16.80 1.49 -7.99
N ALA A 97 -17.31 0.26 -8.10
CA ALA A 97 -17.06 -0.81 -7.13
C ALA A 97 -15.58 -1.18 -7.03
N GLN A 98 -14.88 -1.30 -8.17
CA GLN A 98 -13.44 -1.58 -8.17
C GLN A 98 -12.64 -0.41 -7.59
N ARG A 99 -12.99 0.82 -7.95
CA ARG A 99 -12.36 2.03 -7.38
C ARG A 99 -12.51 2.08 -5.86
N GLU A 100 -13.72 1.83 -5.38
CA GLU A 100 -14.02 1.83 -3.95
C GLU A 100 -13.22 0.76 -3.20
N ALA A 101 -13.18 -0.47 -3.71
CA ALA A 101 -12.40 -1.54 -3.10
C ALA A 101 -10.89 -1.24 -3.03
N ILE A 102 -10.34 -0.61 -4.06
CA ILE A 102 -8.94 -0.15 -4.07
C ILE A 102 -8.73 0.95 -3.03
N LEU A 103 -9.63 1.94 -2.98
CA LEU A 103 -9.55 3.06 -2.04
C LEU A 103 -9.65 2.62 -0.59
N ASP A 104 -10.58 1.73 -0.27
CA ASP A 104 -10.71 1.13 1.07
C ASP A 104 -9.42 0.45 1.48
N ARG A 105 -8.77 -0.25 0.55
CA ARG A 105 -7.53 -0.93 0.85
C ARG A 105 -6.37 0.03 1.07
N ILE A 106 -6.23 1.05 0.22
CA ILE A 106 -5.23 2.13 0.40
C ILE A 106 -5.42 2.81 1.76
N TYR A 107 -6.67 3.14 2.11
CA TYR A 107 -7.00 3.79 3.37
C TYR A 107 -6.66 2.91 4.57
N ALA A 108 -7.02 1.63 4.53
CA ALA A 108 -6.70 0.68 5.60
C ALA A 108 -5.18 0.55 5.82
N PHE A 109 -4.39 0.48 4.74
CA PHE A 109 -2.93 0.44 4.84
C PHE A 109 -2.35 1.70 5.45
N ARG A 110 -2.84 2.87 5.04
CA ARG A 110 -2.44 4.15 5.64
C ARG A 110 -2.75 4.16 7.14
N CYS A 111 -3.96 3.80 7.56
CA CYS A 111 -4.33 3.74 8.98
C CYS A 111 -3.41 2.81 9.78
N ALA A 112 -3.05 1.67 9.21
CA ALA A 112 -2.10 0.74 9.84
C ALA A 112 -0.70 1.37 9.98
N ALA A 113 -0.21 2.05 8.95
CA ALA A 113 1.07 2.75 8.98
C ALA A 113 1.08 3.88 10.02
N THR A 114 0.03 4.71 10.06
CA THR A 114 -0.13 5.76 11.07
C THR A 114 -0.10 5.17 12.49
N ALA A 115 -0.84 4.07 12.73
CA ALA A 115 -0.86 3.40 14.02
C ALA A 115 0.50 2.80 14.41
N SER A 116 1.25 2.25 13.45
CA SER A 116 2.61 1.76 13.67
C SER A 116 3.57 2.90 14.05
N ARG A 117 3.50 4.03 13.34
CA ARG A 117 4.31 5.23 13.63
C ARG A 117 4.03 5.81 15.02
N VAL A 118 2.76 5.90 15.41
CA VAL A 118 2.37 6.34 16.77
C VAL A 118 2.94 5.40 17.83
N ARG A 119 2.86 4.07 17.63
CA ARG A 119 3.41 3.08 18.56
C ARG A 119 4.94 3.10 18.63
N ALA A 120 5.64 3.48 17.57
CA ALA A 120 7.08 3.67 17.59
C ALA A 120 7.45 4.92 18.42
N ALA A 121 6.77 6.04 18.18
CA ALA A 121 7.00 7.28 18.91
C ALA A 121 6.75 7.14 20.42
N THR A 122 5.67 6.47 20.84
CA THR A 122 5.37 6.27 22.27
C THR A 122 6.35 5.33 22.96
N ARG A 123 6.92 4.34 22.27
CA ARG A 123 7.98 3.48 22.81
C ARG A 123 9.27 4.25 23.13
N ILE A 124 9.61 5.26 22.32
CA ILE A 124 10.79 6.11 22.56
C ILE A 124 10.59 6.95 23.83
N VAL A 125 9.41 7.54 24.00
CA VAL A 125 9.07 8.35 25.19
C VAL A 125 9.03 7.49 26.46
N GLY A 126 8.49 6.26 26.39
CA GLY A 126 8.44 5.35 27.53
C GLY A 126 9.80 4.85 28.02
N ARG A 127 10.83 4.81 27.16
CA ARG A 127 12.20 4.45 27.56
C ARG A 127 12.95 5.57 28.29
N ALA A 128 12.61 6.83 28.02
CA ALA A 128 13.20 7.99 28.69
C ALA A 128 12.62 8.24 30.09
N SER A 129 11.50 7.58 30.45
CA SER A 129 10.78 7.77 31.72
C SER A 129 10.82 6.53 32.61
N ARG A 130 11.96 5.86 32.73
CA ARG A 130 12.22 5.00 33.90
C ARG A 130 12.88 5.86 34.98
N PRO A 131 12.16 6.31 36.02
CA PRO A 131 12.84 6.89 37.17
C PRO A 131 13.74 5.79 37.75
N HIS A 132 15.04 6.10 37.84
CA HIS A 132 15.99 5.32 38.61
C HIS A 132 15.49 5.32 40.06
N SER A 133 14.78 4.27 40.46
CA SER A 133 14.53 3.97 41.85
C SER A 133 15.87 3.59 42.48
N HIS A 134 16.54 4.59 43.05
CA HIS A 134 17.61 4.41 44.03
C HIS A 134 17.02 3.65 45.23
N SER A 135 17.20 2.34 45.25
CA SER A 135 17.02 1.54 46.45
C SER A 135 18.18 1.82 47.40
N TYR A 136 18.02 2.83 48.26
CA TYR A 136 18.75 2.90 49.52
C TYR A 136 18.15 1.85 50.46
N LEU A 137 18.78 0.69 50.57
CA LEU A 137 18.59 -0.17 51.73
C LEU A 137 19.61 0.26 52.77
N THR A 138 19.12 1.05 53.73
CA THR A 138 19.73 1.32 55.02
C THR A 138 19.95 0.01 55.79
N ALA A 139 21.13 -0.09 56.40
CA ALA A 139 21.55 -1.14 57.31
C ALA A 139 20.64 -1.25 58.56
N ALA A 140 20.51 -2.47 59.07
CA ALA A 140 20.27 -2.78 60.48
C ALA A 140 20.96 -4.12 60.80
#